data_AF-A0A0K8RDM0-F1
#
_entry.id   AF-A0A0K8RDM0-F1
#
_cell.length_a   1.000
_cell.length_b   1.000
_cell.length_c   1.000
_cell.angle_alpha   90.00
_cell.angle_beta   90.00
_cell.angle_gamma   90.00
#
_symmetry.space_group_name_H-M   'P 1'
#
loop_
_entity.id
_entity.type
_entity.pdbx_description
1 polymer ?
#
loop_
_entity_poly.entity_id
_entity_poly.type
_entity_poly.pdbx_seq_one_letter_code
_entity_poly.pdbx_strand_id
1 'polypeptide(L)'
;MKLLLIAVVFYIYTSGLLTTAEAKCKPRYNGGYGLSGGASVIPKWTFNPPTNHCEQVMTKGPCHTSKNCFQTEYECKDYCDPEIQRWKQELGQV
;
A
#
# COMPACT_ATOMS: atom_id res chain seq x y z
N MET A 1 -4.75 8.41 -43.26
CA MET A 1 -4.11 9.32 -42.27
C MET A 1 -4.90 9.45 -40.97
N LYS A 2 -6.24 9.52 -41.01
CA LYS A 2 -7.08 9.69 -39.80
C LYS A 2 -7.02 8.52 -38.80
N LEU A 3 -6.83 7.29 -39.30
CA LEU A 3 -6.67 6.08 -38.49
C LEU A 3 -5.39 6.08 -37.64
N LEU A 4 -4.30 6.69 -38.13
CA LEU A 4 -3.04 6.79 -37.38
C LEU A 4 -3.18 7.71 -36.17
N LEU A 5 -3.89 8.84 -36.32
CA LEU A 5 -4.15 9.77 -35.22
C LEU A 5 -4.99 9.10 -34.12
N ILE A 6 -6.01 8.33 -34.51
CA ILE A 6 -6.87 7.59 -33.58
C ILE A 6 -6.02 6.56 -32.81
N ALA A 7 -5.19 5.77 -33.50
CA ALA A 7 -4.31 4.79 -32.86
C ALA A 7 -3.31 5.44 -31.87
N VAL A 8 -2.73 6.59 -32.22
CA VAL A 8 -1.83 7.34 -31.34
C VAL A 8 -2.57 7.85 -30.09
N VAL A 9 -3.78 8.38 -30.25
CA VAL A 9 -4.60 8.84 -29.11
C VAL A 9 -4.97 7.68 -28.19
N PHE A 10 -5.41 6.55 -28.73
CA PHE A 10 -5.67 5.34 -27.92
C PHE A 10 -4.40 4.82 -27.23
N TYR A 11 -3.25 4.84 -27.89
CA TYR A 11 -1.99 4.44 -27.29
C TYR A 11 -1.61 5.34 -26.11
N ILE A 12 -1.74 6.66 -26.24
CA ILE A 12 -1.47 7.62 -25.15
C ILE A 12 -2.48 7.44 -24.01
N TYR A 13 -3.76 7.24 -24.31
CA TYR A 13 -4.80 7.06 -23.30
C TYR A 13 -4.62 5.76 -22.52
N THR A 14 -4.28 4.67 -23.22
CA THR A 14 -4.03 3.37 -22.59
C THR A 14 -2.72 3.37 -21.81
N SER A 15 -1.66 4.01 -22.31
CA SER A 15 -0.40 4.13 -21.54
C SER A 15 -0.51 5.07 -20.33
N GLY A 16 -1.36 6.09 -20.37
CA GLY A 16 -1.70 6.91 -19.19
C GLY A 16 -2.63 6.21 -18.18
N LEU A 17 -3.49 5.29 -18.64
CA LEU A 17 -4.35 4.47 -17.78
C LEU A 17 -3.60 3.26 -17.18
N LEU A 18 -2.57 2.74 -17.87
CA LEU A 18 -1.75 1.61 -17.43
C LEU A 18 -0.66 1.97 -16.42
N THR A 19 -0.58 3.21 -15.95
CA THR A 19 0.12 3.46 -14.68
C THR A 19 -0.79 3.02 -13.55
N THR A 20 -0.97 1.71 -13.37
CA THR A 20 -1.51 1.15 -12.12
C THR A 20 -0.70 1.79 -11.00
N ALA A 21 -1.35 2.64 -10.20
CA ALA A 21 -0.71 3.28 -9.07
C ALA A 21 -0.05 2.18 -8.24
N GLU A 22 1.27 2.10 -8.30
CA GLU A 22 1.99 1.07 -7.57
C GLU A 22 1.70 1.30 -6.09
N ALA A 23 1.23 0.24 -5.40
CA ALA A 23 1.05 0.31 -3.96
C ALA A 23 2.35 0.81 -3.31
N LYS A 24 2.30 1.92 -2.58
CA LYS A 24 3.48 2.55 -1.98
C LYS A 24 4.23 1.61 -1.02
N CYS A 25 3.50 0.70 -0.39
CA CYS A 25 4.04 -0.25 0.58
C CYS A 25 4.11 -1.65 0.00
N LYS A 26 5.34 -2.15 -0.20
CA LYS A 26 5.62 -3.53 -0.64
C LYS A 26 6.94 -3.99 -0.01
N PRO A 27 7.11 -5.27 0.33
CA PRO A 27 6.08 -6.32 0.36
C PRO A 27 5.13 -6.16 1.55
N ARG A 28 4.07 -6.99 1.61
CA ARG A 28 3.25 -7.15 2.80
C ARG A 28 4.12 -7.63 3.97
N TYR A 29 3.96 -7.04 5.16
CA TYR A 29 4.64 -7.53 6.35
C TYR A 29 3.94 -8.77 6.89
N ASN A 30 4.66 -9.90 6.95
CA ASN A 30 4.06 -11.18 7.33
C ASN A 30 3.89 -11.38 8.85
N GLY A 31 4.45 -10.48 9.67
CA GLY A 31 4.38 -10.62 11.12
C GLY A 31 5.35 -11.63 11.69
N GLY A 32 5.04 -12.06 12.91
CA GLY A 32 5.72 -13.13 13.62
C GLY A 32 4.73 -13.91 14.49
N TYR A 33 5.09 -15.15 14.79
CA TYR A 33 4.28 -16.06 15.60
C TYR A 33 4.89 -16.22 17.00
N GLY A 34 4.05 -16.56 17.98
CA GLY A 34 4.53 -16.99 19.30
C GLY A 34 5.32 -18.29 19.17
N LEU A 35 6.46 -18.40 19.86
CA LEU A 35 7.23 -19.64 19.93
C LEU A 35 6.76 -20.49 21.12
N SER A 36 7.09 -21.78 21.08
CA SER A 36 7.01 -22.69 22.22
C SER A 36 7.75 -22.06 23.42
N GLY A 37 6.99 -21.67 24.46
CA GLY A 37 7.49 -20.87 25.58
C GLY A 37 6.65 -19.63 25.91
N GLY A 38 5.59 -19.35 25.16
CA GLY A 38 4.61 -18.30 25.51
C GLY A 38 5.06 -16.88 25.18
N ALA A 39 5.95 -16.70 24.19
CA ALA A 39 6.34 -15.37 23.74
C ALA A 39 5.12 -14.61 23.19
N SER A 40 4.72 -13.53 23.88
CA SER A 40 3.60 -12.70 23.48
C SER A 40 3.85 -12.01 22.14
N VAL A 41 2.82 -12.00 21.30
CA VAL A 41 2.76 -11.21 20.08
C VAL A 41 1.86 -10.00 20.31
N ILE A 42 2.16 -8.89 19.65
CA ILE A 42 1.38 -7.65 19.75
C ILE A 42 0.71 -7.39 18.40
N PRO A 43 -0.62 -7.12 18.36
CA PRO A 43 -1.30 -6.76 17.13
C PRO A 43 -0.80 -5.43 16.59
N LYS A 44 -0.57 -5.37 15.28
CA LYS A 44 -0.18 -4.20 14.49
C LYS A 44 -0.91 -4.22 13.15
N TRP A 45 -0.67 -3.19 12.34
CA TRP A 45 -1.27 -3.04 11.02
C TRP A 45 -0.22 -3.12 9.92
N THR A 46 -0.58 -3.73 8.80
CA THR A 46 0.24 -3.79 7.58
C THR A 46 -0.65 -3.56 6.36
N PHE A 47 -0.10 -2.93 5.33
CA PHE A 47 -0.77 -2.82 4.05
C PHE A 47 -0.55 -4.10 3.24
N ASN A 48 -1.62 -4.69 2.72
CA ASN A 48 -1.61 -5.89 1.90
C ASN A 48 -1.84 -5.51 0.42
N PRO A 49 -0.79 -5.44 -0.44
CA PRO A 49 -0.95 -4.99 -1.82
C PRO A 49 -1.90 -5.84 -2.67
N PRO A 50 -1.90 -7.19 -2.56
CA PRO A 50 -2.91 -8.01 -3.21
C PRO A 50 -4.37 -7.62 -2.94
N THR A 51 -4.69 -7.22 -1.71
CA THR A 51 -6.07 -6.84 -1.32
C THR A 51 -6.30 -5.33 -1.35
N ASN A 52 -5.22 -4.54 -1.50
CA ASN A 52 -5.23 -3.08 -1.47
C ASN A 52 -5.81 -2.49 -0.16
N HIS A 53 -5.61 -3.18 0.96
CA HIS A 53 -6.16 -2.78 2.26
C HIS A 53 -5.16 -2.93 3.40
N CYS A 54 -5.35 -2.14 4.45
CA CYS A 54 -4.66 -2.35 5.73
C CYS A 54 -5.35 -3.46 6.53
N GLU A 55 -4.56 -4.38 7.04
CA GLU A 55 -5.04 -5.51 7.83
C GLU A 55 -4.18 -5.73 9.07
N GLN A 56 -4.76 -6.45 10.05
CA GLN A 56 -4.06 -6.77 11.29
C GLN A 56 -3.06 -7.91 11.10
N VAL A 57 -1.91 -7.76 11.75
CA VAL A 57 -0.85 -8.75 11.79
C VAL A 57 -0.27 -8.83 13.20
N MET A 58 0.10 -10.03 13.63
CA MET A 58 0.75 -10.26 14.91
C MET A 58 2.25 -10.07 14.74
N THR A 59 2.89 -9.33 15.65
CA THR A 59 4.32 -9.02 15.56
C THR A 59 5.06 -9.47 16.80
N LYS A 60 6.30 -9.92 16.60
CA LYS A 60 7.23 -10.23 17.67
C LYS A 60 8.41 -9.25 17.56
N GLY A 61 8.42 -8.24 18.41
CA GLY A 61 9.49 -7.24 18.47
C GLY A 61 9.21 -5.95 17.67
N PRO A 62 10.26 -5.23 17.26
CA PRO A 62 10.12 -3.88 16.71
C PRO A 62 9.32 -3.83 15.39
N CYS A 63 8.35 -2.92 15.36
CA CYS A 63 7.48 -2.63 14.22
C CYS A 63 7.89 -1.28 13.64
N HIS A 64 8.29 -1.28 12.36
CA HIS A 64 8.78 -0.07 11.68
C HIS A 64 7.98 0.20 10.42
N THR A 65 7.65 1.47 10.19
CA THR A 65 6.97 1.95 8.98
C THR A 65 7.72 1.56 7.70
N SER A 66 9.05 1.61 7.70
CA SER A 66 9.88 1.18 6.56
C SER A 66 9.74 -0.29 6.21
N LYS A 67 9.22 -1.11 7.13
CA LYS A 67 8.92 -2.53 6.94
C LYS A 67 7.43 -2.80 6.72
N ASN A 68 6.63 -1.77 6.41
CA ASN A 68 5.18 -1.89 6.24
C ASN A 68 4.48 -2.42 7.52
N CYS A 69 4.86 -1.84 8.66
CA CYS A 69 4.30 -2.18 9.98
C CYS A 69 3.97 -0.89 10.75
N PHE A 70 2.73 -0.79 11.23
CA PHE A 70 2.15 0.42 11.80
C PHE A 70 1.45 0.14 13.14
N GLN A 71 1.35 1.18 13.98
CA GLN A 71 0.69 1.05 15.29
C GLN A 71 -0.83 1.04 15.15
N THR A 72 -1.35 1.81 14.19
CA THR A 72 -2.79 1.98 13.96
C THR A 72 -3.18 1.75 12.50
N GLU A 73 -4.45 1.46 12.26
CA GLU A 73 -5.01 1.35 10.90
C GLU A 73 -4.89 2.68 10.15
N TYR A 74 -5.14 3.79 10.87
CA TYR A 74 -5.04 5.14 10.30
C TYR A 74 -3.63 5.41 9.78
N GLU A 75 -2.58 5.17 10.58
CA GLU A 75 -1.19 5.34 10.13
C GLU A 75 -0.87 4.49 8.89
N CYS A 76 -1.36 3.25 8.85
CA CYS A 76 -1.18 2.37 7.70
C CYS A 76 -1.85 2.96 6.45
N LYS A 77 -3.11 3.40 6.54
CA LYS A 77 -3.83 3.98 5.40
C LYS A 77 -3.20 5.30 4.97
N ASP A 78 -2.95 6.17 5.93
CA ASP A 78 -2.35 7.48 5.74
C ASP A 78 -0.99 7.42 5.04
N TYR A 79 -0.23 6.34 5.27
CA TYR A 79 1.08 6.14 4.65
C TYR A 79 1.02 5.36 3.34
N CYS A 80 0.20 4.31 3.24
CA CYS A 80 0.25 3.32 2.16
C CYS A 80 -0.93 3.37 1.18
N ASP A 81 -2.11 3.80 1.61
CA ASP A 81 -3.35 3.68 0.83
C ASP A 81 -3.31 4.65 -0.37
N PRO A 82 -3.39 4.13 -1.62
CA PRO A 82 -3.32 4.97 -2.82
C PRO A 82 -4.41 6.03 -2.92
N GLU A 83 -5.61 5.75 -2.41
CA GLU A 83 -6.71 6.71 -2.43
C GLU A 83 -6.43 7.87 -1.48
N ILE A 84 -5.96 7.57 -0.27
CA ILE A 84 -5.55 8.59 0.70
C ILE A 84 -4.37 9.41 0.18
N GLN A 85 -3.37 8.79 -0.46
CA GLN A 85 -2.25 9.52 -1.05
C GLN A 85 -2.73 10.50 -2.15
N ARG A 86 -3.66 10.07 -3.00
CA ARG A 86 -4.24 10.94 -4.03
C ARG A 86 -4.96 12.13 -3.42
N TRP A 87 -5.78 11.91 -2.38
CA TRP A 87 -6.47 13.02 -1.70
C TRP A 87 -5.49 14.00 -1.06
N LYS A 88 -4.39 13.52 -0.48
CA LYS A 88 -3.33 14.40 0.04
C LYS A 88 -2.71 15.27 -1.06
N GLN A 89 -2.49 14.71 -2.25
CA GLN A 89 -1.99 15.47 -3.40
C GLN A 89 -2.99 16.54 -3.85
N GLU A 90 -4.28 16.19 -3.93
CA GLU A 90 -5.36 17.11 -4.32
C GLU A 90 -5.54 18.25 -3.31
N LEU A 91 -5.32 17.98 -2.01
CA LEU A 91 -5.41 18.95 -0.92
C LEU A 91 -4.10 19.73 -0.66
N GLY A 92 -3.02 19.46 -1.40
CA GLY A 92 -1.72 20.11 -1.21
C GLY A 92 -1.02 19.76 0.11
N GLN A 93 -1.26 18.55 0.63
CA GLN A 93 -0.71 18.04 1.89
C GLN A 93 0.53 17.15 1.70
N VAL A 94 1.21 17.27 0.54
CA VAL A 94 2.39 16.49 0.13
C VAL A 94 3.67 17.31 0.18
#